data_AF-A0A2V6IBU0-F1
#
_entry.id   AF-A0A2V6IBU0-F1
#
_cell.length_a   1.000
_cell.length_b   1.000
_cell.length_c   1.000
_cell.angle_alpha   90.00
_cell.angle_beta   90.00
_cell.angle_gamma   90.00
#
_symmetry.space_group_name_H-M   'P 1'
#
loop_
_entity.id
_entity.type
_entity.pdbx_description
1 polymer ?
#
loop_
_entity_poly.entity_id
_entity_poly.type
_entity_poly.pdbx_seq_one_letter_code
_entity_poly.pdbx_strand_id
1 'polypeptide(L)'
;MSSEISASVGRWEKGARNLQDDVRTVQRLLKAAAEILEAPEIDPKGVDGEISRPPGTSDTVEAIEAFQSRFTSAVDGVIAPGSQTWTVLLGVAAKLPTALENVSDVSQWLFPFPTVPAESWEERPRAFASPRAGGARLHAGCDLYFPKGTPIRAIADGVVTRGPYPFYCETFALEIDHGTFVARYGEIQSKTEVIAGARVKAGQKIASVGHLVGIQVPSDMLHFELYDKSLSGPLTVASDSGSAMKKGVPFMRRKDLIDPTLKLNQWRENLPPA
;
A
#
# COMPACT_ATOMS: atom_id res chain seq x y z
N MET A 1 -3.96 -1.33 -15.60
CA MET A 1 -3.34 -2.45 -16.36
C MET A 1 -3.76 -3.74 -15.67
N SER A 2 -4.21 -4.74 -16.45
CA SER A 2 -4.93 -5.91 -15.94
C SER A 2 -4.14 -6.63 -14.85
N SER A 3 -4.79 -6.93 -13.72
CA SER A 3 -4.28 -7.83 -12.68
C SER A 3 -4.37 -9.31 -13.09
N GLU A 4 -4.81 -9.60 -14.31
CA GLU A 4 -5.02 -10.93 -14.85
C GLU A 4 -3.75 -11.49 -15.49
N ILE A 5 -3.46 -12.77 -15.21
CA ILE A 5 -2.42 -13.52 -15.92
C ILE A 5 -2.76 -13.61 -17.41
N SER A 6 -1.75 -13.46 -18.26
CA SER A 6 -1.91 -13.49 -19.71
C SER A 6 -1.97 -14.91 -20.30
N ALA A 7 -1.45 -15.89 -19.56
CA ALA A 7 -1.46 -17.30 -19.93
C ALA A 7 -1.53 -18.21 -18.68
N SER A 8 -1.78 -19.49 -18.92
CA SER A 8 -1.91 -20.50 -17.86
C SER A 8 -0.58 -20.77 -17.14
N VAL A 9 -0.67 -20.95 -15.83
CA VAL A 9 0.45 -21.25 -14.91
C VAL A 9 0.18 -22.59 -14.21
N GLY A 10 1.17 -23.47 -14.13
CA GLY A 10 1.05 -24.76 -13.46
C GLY A 10 1.73 -25.91 -14.23
N ARG A 11 1.13 -27.10 -14.17
CA ARG A 11 1.69 -28.33 -14.78
C ARG A 11 1.97 -28.19 -16.28
N TRP A 12 3.21 -28.46 -16.67
CA TRP A 12 3.63 -28.53 -18.06
C TRP A 12 2.85 -29.60 -18.84
N GLU A 13 2.60 -30.76 -18.22
CA GLU A 13 1.89 -31.89 -18.83
C GLU A 13 0.41 -31.61 -19.09
N LYS A 14 -0.13 -30.55 -18.49
CA LYS A 14 -1.50 -30.06 -18.68
C LYS A 14 -1.58 -28.85 -19.62
N GLY A 15 -0.47 -28.50 -20.27
CA GLY A 15 -0.42 -27.42 -21.27
C GLY A 15 -0.30 -26.02 -20.69
N ALA A 16 0.14 -25.87 -19.43
CA ALA A 16 0.46 -24.56 -18.87
C ALA A 16 1.59 -23.88 -19.67
N ARG A 17 1.43 -22.58 -19.97
CA ARG A 17 2.46 -21.82 -20.70
C ARG A 17 3.60 -21.36 -19.80
N ASN A 18 3.31 -21.09 -18.52
CA ASN A 18 4.29 -20.70 -17.50
C ASN A 18 5.16 -19.50 -17.92
N LEU A 19 4.52 -18.44 -18.42
CA LEU A 19 5.24 -17.18 -18.68
C LEU A 19 5.75 -16.61 -17.36
N GLN A 20 7.01 -16.17 -17.34
CA GLN A 20 7.70 -15.81 -16.09
C GLN A 20 6.92 -14.79 -15.24
N ASP A 21 6.33 -13.78 -15.86
CA ASP A 21 5.55 -12.75 -15.15
C ASP A 21 4.21 -13.27 -14.61
N ASP A 22 3.56 -14.18 -15.33
CA ASP A 22 2.34 -14.85 -14.87
C ASP A 22 2.64 -15.79 -13.70
N VAL A 23 3.76 -16.52 -13.75
CA VAL A 23 4.23 -17.39 -12.66
C VAL A 23 4.52 -16.56 -11.41
N ARG A 24 5.24 -15.43 -11.53
CA ARG A 24 5.48 -14.53 -10.38
C ARG A 24 4.19 -13.99 -9.79
N THR A 25 3.21 -13.68 -10.64
CA THR A 25 1.90 -13.19 -10.20
C THR A 25 1.18 -14.24 -9.37
N VAL A 26 1.10 -15.48 -9.87
CA VAL A 26 0.50 -16.60 -9.15
C VAL A 26 1.24 -16.92 -7.86
N GLN A 27 2.57 -16.94 -7.85
CA GLN A 27 3.37 -17.18 -6.65
C GLN A 27 3.11 -16.13 -5.56
N ARG A 28 3.02 -14.84 -5.91
CA ARG A 28 2.69 -13.79 -4.95
C ARG A 28 1.30 -13.98 -4.35
N LEU A 29 0.32 -14.34 -5.17
CA LEU A 29 -1.05 -14.57 -4.72
C LEU A 29 -1.17 -15.81 -3.82
N LEU A 30 -0.51 -16.91 -4.18
CA LEU A 30 -0.46 -18.12 -3.36
C LEU A 30 0.23 -17.86 -2.02
N LYS A 31 1.34 -17.13 -2.03
CA LYS A 31 2.03 -16.74 -0.79
C LYS A 31 1.12 -15.89 0.12
N ALA A 32 0.44 -14.89 -0.43
CA ALA A 32 -0.52 -14.10 0.33
C ALA A 32 -1.69 -14.97 0.86
N ALA A 33 -2.21 -15.88 0.03
CA ALA A 33 -3.27 -16.79 0.44
C ALA A 33 -2.82 -17.75 1.55
N ALA A 34 -1.59 -18.26 1.52
CA ALA A 34 -1.01 -19.10 2.55
C ALA A 34 -0.95 -18.38 3.91
N GLU A 35 -0.55 -17.09 3.89
CA GLU A 35 -0.53 -16.25 5.09
C GLU A 35 -1.95 -15.99 5.62
N ILE A 36 -2.90 -15.62 4.75
CA ILE A 36 -4.29 -15.29 5.12
C ILE A 36 -5.04 -16.49 5.70
N LEU A 37 -4.80 -17.68 5.13
CA LEU A 37 -5.49 -18.91 5.50
C LEU A 37 -4.76 -19.70 6.59
N GLU A 38 -3.62 -19.21 7.07
CA GLU A 38 -2.69 -19.92 7.95
C GLU A 38 -2.39 -21.34 7.42
N ALA A 39 -2.12 -21.43 6.12
CA ALA A 39 -2.08 -22.66 5.33
C ALA A 39 -0.69 -22.83 4.66
N PRO A 40 0.33 -23.32 5.39
CA PRO A 40 1.69 -23.41 4.87
C PRO A 40 1.81 -24.32 3.64
N GLU A 41 0.89 -25.26 3.44
CA GLU A 41 0.81 -26.13 2.26
C GLU A 41 0.50 -25.38 0.95
N ILE A 42 0.00 -24.15 1.03
CA ILE A 42 -0.32 -23.28 -0.12
C ILE A 42 0.86 -22.33 -0.44
N ASP A 43 1.91 -22.29 0.39
CA ASP A 43 3.07 -21.43 0.13
C ASP A 43 3.92 -22.01 -1.01
N PRO A 44 4.16 -21.26 -2.11
CA PRO A 44 5.02 -21.70 -3.21
C PRO A 44 6.52 -21.73 -2.85
N LYS A 45 6.90 -21.44 -1.60
CA LYS A 45 8.27 -21.42 -1.06
C LYS A 45 9.22 -20.40 -1.72
N GLY A 46 8.72 -19.61 -2.66
CA GLY A 46 9.50 -18.62 -3.40
C GLY A 46 8.67 -17.85 -4.42
N VAL A 47 9.24 -16.76 -4.94
CA VAL A 47 8.71 -15.98 -6.07
C VAL A 47 9.84 -15.78 -7.09
N ASP A 48 10.22 -16.85 -7.77
CA ASP A 48 11.29 -16.87 -8.77
C ASP A 48 10.77 -16.65 -10.20
N GLY A 49 9.49 -16.94 -10.45
CA GLY A 49 8.89 -16.93 -11.77
C GLY A 49 9.13 -18.21 -12.57
N GLU A 50 9.51 -19.30 -11.90
CA GLU A 50 9.87 -20.56 -12.55
C GLU A 50 8.94 -21.70 -12.15
N ILE A 51 8.67 -22.61 -13.10
CA ILE A 51 8.02 -23.90 -12.84
C ILE A 51 8.95 -25.00 -13.34
N SER A 52 9.43 -25.84 -12.43
CA SER A 52 10.25 -27.02 -12.74
C SER A 52 9.57 -27.89 -13.79
N ARG A 53 10.34 -28.39 -14.75
CA ARG A 53 9.87 -29.37 -15.73
C ARG A 53 10.03 -30.79 -15.18
N PRO A 54 9.13 -31.73 -15.56
CA PRO A 54 9.31 -33.14 -15.24
C PRO A 54 10.69 -33.65 -15.72
N PRO A 55 11.38 -34.49 -14.94
CA PRO A 55 10.88 -35.18 -13.74
C PRO A 55 11.02 -34.38 -12.42
N GLY A 56 11.48 -33.12 -12.46
CA GLY A 56 11.59 -32.27 -11.28
C GLY A 56 10.22 -31.85 -10.73
N THR A 57 10.12 -31.69 -9.41
CA THR A 57 8.94 -31.15 -8.73
C THR A 57 9.02 -29.62 -8.63
N SER A 58 7.87 -28.96 -8.59
CA SER A 58 7.77 -27.51 -8.44
C SER A 58 6.90 -27.21 -7.23
N ASP A 59 7.47 -26.49 -6.25
CA ASP A 59 6.75 -26.05 -5.06
C ASP A 59 5.53 -25.19 -5.42
N THR A 60 5.63 -24.37 -6.47
CA THR A 60 4.50 -23.62 -7.00
C THR A 60 3.36 -24.52 -7.49
N VAL A 61 3.67 -25.65 -8.16
CA VAL A 61 2.63 -26.59 -8.63
C VAL A 61 2.00 -27.31 -7.44
N GLU A 62 2.79 -27.73 -6.46
CA GLU A 62 2.28 -28.34 -5.22
C GLU A 62 1.36 -27.36 -4.47
N ALA A 63 1.74 -26.09 -4.39
CA ALA A 63 0.92 -25.03 -3.79
C ALA A 63 -0.38 -24.78 -4.56
N ILE A 64 -0.37 -24.82 -5.91
CA ILE A 64 -1.58 -24.70 -6.73
C ILE A 64 -2.53 -25.87 -6.42
N GLU A 65 -2.01 -27.10 -6.35
CA GLU A 65 -2.82 -28.28 -6.07
C GLU A 65 -3.39 -28.28 -4.66
N ALA A 66 -2.59 -27.89 -3.67
CA ALA A 66 -3.03 -27.70 -2.30
C ALA A 66 -4.16 -26.66 -2.23
N PHE A 67 -4.01 -25.53 -2.92
CA PHE A 67 -5.05 -24.51 -3.01
C PHE A 67 -6.33 -25.05 -3.66
N GLN A 68 -6.20 -25.71 -4.81
CA GLN A 68 -7.34 -26.31 -5.52
C GLN A 68 -8.06 -27.34 -4.67
N SER A 69 -7.33 -28.24 -4.00
CA SER A 69 -7.92 -29.28 -3.14
C SER A 69 -8.80 -28.72 -2.02
N ARG A 70 -8.54 -27.47 -1.61
CA ARG A 70 -9.25 -26.77 -0.54
C ARG A 70 -10.44 -25.95 -1.04
N PHE A 71 -10.44 -25.51 -2.29
CA PHE A 71 -11.38 -24.48 -2.78
C PHE A 71 -12.08 -24.79 -4.11
N THR A 72 -11.66 -25.83 -4.83
CA THR A 72 -12.22 -26.22 -6.13
C THR A 72 -12.52 -27.71 -6.17
N SER A 73 -13.44 -28.11 -7.06
CA SER A 73 -13.77 -29.54 -7.26
C SER A 73 -12.80 -30.26 -8.20
N ALA A 74 -11.94 -29.53 -8.89
CA ALA A 74 -10.92 -30.05 -9.79
C ALA A 74 -9.53 -29.66 -9.28
N VAL A 75 -8.66 -30.66 -9.14
CA VAL A 75 -7.24 -30.53 -8.80
C VAL A 75 -6.44 -30.95 -10.02
N ASP A 76 -6.17 -30.00 -10.90
CA ASP A 76 -5.44 -30.23 -12.15
C ASP A 76 -4.03 -29.63 -12.15
N GLY A 77 -3.68 -28.89 -11.10
CA GLY A 77 -2.40 -28.24 -10.95
C GLY A 77 -2.17 -27.10 -11.95
N VAL A 78 -3.23 -26.52 -12.51
CA VAL A 78 -3.17 -25.41 -13.47
C VAL A 78 -4.12 -24.27 -13.08
N ILE A 79 -3.63 -23.05 -13.18
CA ILE A 79 -4.43 -21.83 -13.08
C ILE A 79 -4.44 -21.17 -14.45
N ALA A 80 -5.62 -21.15 -15.08
CA ALA A 80 -5.84 -20.46 -16.36
C ALA A 80 -6.43 -19.06 -16.13
N PRO A 81 -6.19 -18.10 -17.05
CA PRO A 81 -6.89 -16.81 -17.04
C PRO A 81 -8.40 -17.00 -16.98
N GLY A 82 -9.11 -16.21 -16.16
CA GLY A 82 -10.55 -16.32 -15.96
C GLY A 82 -11.07 -17.63 -15.35
N SER A 83 -10.20 -18.56 -14.92
CA SER A 83 -10.64 -19.82 -14.31
C SER A 83 -11.25 -19.63 -12.93
N GLN A 84 -12.07 -20.59 -12.47
CA GLN A 84 -12.61 -20.58 -11.11
C GLN A 84 -11.48 -20.54 -10.06
N THR A 85 -10.41 -21.31 -10.25
CA THR A 85 -9.22 -21.29 -9.38
C THR A 85 -8.61 -19.90 -9.31
N TRP A 86 -8.49 -19.20 -10.45
CA TRP A 86 -7.99 -17.83 -10.50
C TRP A 86 -8.91 -16.85 -9.75
N THR A 87 -10.23 -16.91 -9.97
CA THR A 87 -11.20 -16.06 -9.27
C THR A 87 -11.18 -16.28 -7.76
N VAL A 88 -11.12 -17.54 -7.31
CA VAL A 88 -11.09 -17.85 -5.88
C VAL A 88 -9.75 -17.46 -5.25
N LEU A 89 -8.63 -17.64 -5.94
CA LEU A 89 -7.31 -17.22 -5.48
C LEU A 89 -7.23 -15.70 -5.31
N LEU A 90 -7.75 -14.93 -6.27
CA LEU A 90 -7.89 -13.48 -6.14
C LEU A 90 -8.79 -13.11 -4.96
N GLY A 91 -9.92 -13.80 -4.80
CA GLY A 91 -10.84 -13.56 -3.68
C GLY A 91 -10.22 -13.85 -2.32
N VAL A 92 -9.43 -14.93 -2.20
CA VAL A 92 -8.70 -15.27 -0.96
C VAL A 92 -7.57 -14.28 -0.70
N ALA A 93 -6.77 -13.94 -1.71
CA ALA A 93 -5.74 -12.90 -1.57
C ALA A 93 -6.35 -11.53 -1.22
N ALA A 94 -7.61 -11.29 -1.60
CA ALA A 94 -8.37 -10.11 -1.21
C ALA A 94 -9.03 -10.21 0.20
N LYS A 95 -9.01 -11.39 0.86
CA LYS A 95 -9.59 -11.64 2.20
C LYS A 95 -8.69 -11.28 3.39
N LEU A 96 -7.51 -10.65 3.18
CA LEU A 96 -6.99 -9.75 4.24
C LEU A 96 -8.15 -8.84 4.66
N PRO A 97 -8.37 -8.53 5.95
CA PRO A 97 -9.50 -7.72 6.39
C PRO A 97 -9.52 -6.39 5.64
N THR A 98 -10.29 -6.38 4.56
CA THR A 98 -10.95 -5.23 4.00
C THR A 98 -12.08 -4.97 4.99
N ALA A 99 -11.78 -4.12 5.97
CA ALA A 99 -12.86 -3.52 6.74
C ALA A 99 -13.80 -2.84 5.73
N LEU A 100 -15.00 -3.42 5.62
CA LEU A 100 -16.20 -2.97 4.91
C LEU A 100 -16.28 -3.30 3.42
N GLU A 101 -17.18 -4.24 3.16
CA GLU A 101 -18.19 -4.21 2.08
C GLU A 101 -18.28 -2.86 1.33
N ASN A 102 -17.80 -2.83 0.09
CA ASN A 102 -18.55 -2.35 -1.06
C ASN A 102 -17.70 -2.51 -2.32
N VAL A 103 -18.17 -3.37 -3.22
CA VAL A 103 -17.68 -3.45 -4.60
C VAL A 103 -18.23 -2.22 -5.35
N SER A 104 -17.64 -1.06 -5.06
CA SER A 104 -17.79 0.20 -5.80
C SER A 104 -16.58 1.14 -5.65
N ASP A 105 -15.48 0.70 -5.02
CA ASP A 105 -14.53 1.61 -4.38
C ASP A 105 -13.09 1.62 -4.97
N VAL A 106 -12.99 1.81 -6.29
CA VAL A 106 -11.78 2.41 -6.89
C VAL A 106 -12.02 3.89 -7.26
N SER A 107 -13.27 4.35 -7.20
CA SER A 107 -13.68 5.72 -7.50
C SER A 107 -13.83 6.63 -6.28
N GLN A 108 -13.76 6.14 -5.04
CA GLN A 108 -13.96 6.98 -3.83
C GLN A 108 -12.68 7.66 -3.35
N TRP A 109 -11.52 7.08 -3.68
CA TRP A 109 -10.23 7.56 -3.21
C TRP A 109 -9.57 8.44 -4.25
N LEU A 110 -9.28 9.67 -3.85
CA LEU A 110 -8.69 10.70 -4.68
C LEU A 110 -7.20 10.85 -4.38
N PHE A 111 -6.44 11.26 -5.38
CA PHE A 111 -5.09 11.77 -5.13
C PHE A 111 -5.16 13.04 -4.26
N PRO A 112 -4.19 13.29 -3.35
CA PRO A 112 -4.25 14.47 -2.47
C PRO A 112 -4.07 15.82 -3.18
N PHE A 113 -3.86 15.82 -4.50
CA PHE A 113 -3.67 17.00 -5.34
C PHE A 113 -4.44 16.85 -6.67
N PRO A 114 -4.87 17.94 -7.31
CA PRO A 114 -5.53 17.91 -8.62
C PRO A 114 -4.58 17.59 -9.78
N THR A 115 -3.29 17.38 -9.50
CA THR A 115 -2.25 16.98 -10.46
C THR A 115 -1.27 16.02 -9.80
N VAL A 116 -0.49 15.31 -10.60
CA VAL A 116 0.61 14.42 -10.16
C VAL A 116 1.90 15.24 -10.09
N PRO A 117 2.75 15.09 -9.06
CA PRO A 117 4.04 15.79 -8.97
C PRO A 117 4.98 15.38 -10.13
N ALA A 118 5.90 16.28 -10.50
CA ALA A 118 6.87 16.02 -11.56
C ALA A 118 7.86 14.91 -11.17
N GLU A 119 8.27 14.88 -9.91
CA GLU A 119 9.17 13.88 -9.36
C GLU A 119 8.42 12.67 -8.79
N SER A 120 8.92 11.47 -9.08
CA SER A 120 8.36 10.22 -8.57
C SER A 120 8.56 10.08 -7.06
N TRP A 121 7.48 9.76 -6.33
CA TRP A 121 7.53 9.39 -4.91
C TRP A 121 8.05 7.97 -4.68
N GLU A 122 8.33 7.19 -5.71
CA GLU A 122 8.91 5.85 -5.61
C GLU A 122 10.44 5.87 -5.51
N GLU A 123 11.03 7.04 -5.77
CA GLU A 123 12.48 7.22 -5.80
C GLU A 123 13.00 7.91 -4.54
N ARG A 124 14.26 7.62 -4.20
CA ARG A 124 14.95 8.34 -3.13
C ARG A 124 15.12 9.81 -3.51
N PRO A 125 15.04 10.75 -2.55
CA PRO A 125 14.84 10.53 -1.11
C PRO A 125 13.37 10.40 -0.67
N ARG A 126 12.41 10.55 -1.60
CA ARG A 126 10.96 10.69 -1.33
C ARG A 126 10.28 9.38 -0.95
N ALA A 127 10.82 8.25 -1.41
CA ALA A 127 10.21 6.94 -1.25
C ALA A 127 10.05 6.49 0.19
N PHE A 128 9.00 5.71 0.43
CA PHE A 128 8.84 4.93 1.64
C PHE A 128 10.07 4.05 1.87
N ALA A 129 10.48 3.91 3.13
CA ALA A 129 11.69 3.20 3.52
C ALA A 129 13.00 3.73 2.90
N SER A 130 13.02 4.97 2.38
CA SER A 130 14.27 5.66 2.11
C SER A 130 15.08 5.85 3.41
N PRO A 131 16.39 5.53 3.42
CA PRO A 131 17.22 5.75 4.60
C PRO A 131 17.28 7.23 4.99
N ARG A 132 17.14 7.52 6.29
CA ARG A 132 17.29 8.87 6.86
C ARG A 132 18.32 8.83 7.99
N ALA A 133 18.90 10.00 8.31
CA ALA A 133 19.89 10.14 9.39
C ALA A 133 21.02 9.09 9.31
N GLY A 134 21.64 8.94 8.13
CA GLY A 134 22.72 7.97 7.92
C GLY A 134 22.30 6.49 8.01
N GLY A 135 21.01 6.19 7.98
CA GLY A 135 20.48 4.82 8.11
C GLY A 135 19.96 4.49 9.50
N ALA A 136 20.02 5.41 10.46
CA ALA A 136 19.48 5.20 11.81
C ALA A 136 17.95 5.08 11.85
N ARG A 137 17.25 5.60 10.83
CA ARG A 137 15.81 5.41 10.68
C ARG A 137 15.40 5.34 9.21
N LEU A 138 14.19 4.88 8.98
CA LEU A 138 13.55 4.83 7.67
C LEU A 138 12.54 5.95 7.50
N HIS A 139 12.31 6.31 6.24
CA HIS A 139 11.26 7.23 5.85
C HIS A 139 9.88 6.56 5.95
N ALA A 140 8.97 7.14 6.73
CA ALA A 140 7.69 6.53 7.07
C ALA A 140 6.53 6.86 6.14
N GLY A 141 6.80 7.53 5.01
CA GLY A 141 5.78 7.95 4.08
C GLY A 141 6.33 8.12 2.69
N CYS A 142 5.52 8.73 1.84
CA CYS A 142 5.93 9.23 0.53
C CYS A 142 5.90 10.76 0.56
N ASP A 143 6.96 11.38 0.04
CA ASP A 143 7.02 12.83 -0.12
C ASP A 143 6.53 13.20 -1.53
N LEU A 144 5.46 14.00 -1.60
CA LEU A 144 4.89 14.53 -2.84
C LEU A 144 5.32 15.99 -2.99
N TYR A 145 6.22 16.27 -3.94
CA TYR A 145 6.80 17.60 -4.11
C TYR A 145 5.83 18.54 -4.82
N PHE A 146 5.44 19.60 -4.10
CA PHE A 146 4.58 20.68 -4.58
C PHE A 146 5.00 21.98 -3.92
N PRO A 147 4.88 23.14 -4.58
CA PRO A 147 5.25 24.42 -3.99
C PRO A 147 4.51 24.73 -2.69
N LYS A 148 5.14 25.49 -1.79
CA LYS A 148 4.49 26.04 -0.61
C LYS A 148 3.18 26.75 -1.01
N GLY A 149 2.11 26.46 -0.28
CA GLY A 149 0.80 27.05 -0.49
C GLY A 149 -0.12 26.25 -1.42
N THR A 150 0.40 25.24 -2.13
CA THR A 150 -0.44 24.35 -2.95
C THR A 150 -1.52 23.70 -2.09
N PRO A 151 -2.81 23.79 -2.48
CA PRO A 151 -3.91 23.20 -1.71
C PRO A 151 -3.82 21.67 -1.66
N ILE A 152 -4.00 21.11 -0.47
CA ILE A 152 -4.06 19.67 -0.23
C ILE A 152 -5.54 19.28 -0.08
N ARG A 153 -5.94 18.20 -0.74
CA ARG A 153 -7.30 17.65 -0.72
C ARG A 153 -7.40 16.42 0.19
N ALA A 154 -8.55 16.26 0.83
CA ALA A 154 -8.90 15.00 1.51
C ALA A 154 -9.03 13.88 0.46
N ILE A 155 -8.39 12.75 0.72
CA ILE A 155 -8.38 11.62 -0.23
C ILE A 155 -9.70 10.86 -0.25
N ALA A 156 -10.52 10.98 0.80
CA ALA A 156 -11.90 10.53 0.82
C ALA A 156 -12.67 11.27 1.92
N ASP A 157 -13.93 10.89 2.10
CA ASP A 157 -14.70 11.24 3.29
C ASP A 157 -13.98 10.78 4.57
N GLY A 158 -14.11 11.54 5.65
CA GLY A 158 -13.45 11.19 6.90
C GLY A 158 -13.74 12.13 8.06
N VAL A 159 -13.05 11.88 9.17
CA VAL A 159 -13.10 12.72 10.37
C VAL A 159 -11.66 13.07 10.76
N VAL A 160 -11.38 14.35 10.94
CA VAL A 160 -10.09 14.81 11.45
C VAL A 160 -9.95 14.32 12.88
N THR A 161 -8.96 13.48 13.15
CA THR A 161 -8.70 12.92 14.49
C THR A 161 -7.73 13.77 15.27
N ARG A 162 -6.83 14.49 14.58
CA ARG A 162 -5.83 15.35 15.23
C ARG A 162 -5.33 16.44 14.29
N GLY A 163 -5.00 17.58 14.88
CA GLY A 163 -4.29 18.68 14.23
C GLY A 163 -5.16 19.87 13.82
N PRO A 164 -4.54 20.91 13.24
CA PRO A 164 -3.10 20.99 12.95
C PRO A 164 -2.25 21.04 14.23
N TYR A 165 -1.10 20.38 14.23
CA TYR A 165 -0.14 20.42 15.35
C TYR A 165 1.31 20.53 14.82
N PRO A 166 2.25 21.13 15.59
CA PRO A 166 3.64 21.27 15.17
C PRO A 166 4.27 19.92 14.78
N PHE A 167 4.98 19.92 13.66
CA PHE A 167 5.61 18.75 13.09
C PHE A 167 7.10 19.03 12.83
N TYR A 168 7.64 18.59 11.71
CA TYR A 168 9.06 18.60 11.42
C TYR A 168 9.49 19.93 10.80
N CYS A 169 10.70 20.42 11.12
CA CYS A 169 11.27 21.62 10.47
C CYS A 169 10.31 22.83 10.36
N GLU A 170 9.65 23.18 11.48
CA GLU A 170 8.70 24.31 11.60
C GLU A 170 7.39 24.19 10.79
N THR A 171 7.08 23.00 10.26
CA THR A 171 5.80 22.70 9.63
C THR A 171 4.79 22.11 10.63
N PHE A 172 3.61 21.76 10.11
CA PHE A 172 2.52 21.18 10.88
C PHE A 172 2.07 19.86 10.25
N ALA A 173 1.21 19.13 10.97
CA ALA A 173 0.55 17.93 10.46
C ALA A 173 -0.92 17.84 10.87
N LEU A 174 -1.70 17.15 10.05
CA LEU A 174 -3.11 16.84 10.24
C LEU A 174 -3.31 15.32 10.09
N GLU A 175 -4.11 14.70 10.95
CA GLU A 175 -4.45 13.27 10.89
C GLU A 175 -5.96 13.14 10.64
N ILE A 176 -6.34 12.30 9.68
CA ILE A 176 -7.74 12.05 9.29
C ILE A 176 -8.00 10.56 9.26
N ASP A 177 -9.06 10.12 9.93
CA ASP A 177 -9.60 8.77 9.81
C ASP A 177 -10.60 8.73 8.65
N HIS A 178 -10.28 7.96 7.62
CA HIS A 178 -11.10 7.77 6.43
C HIS A 178 -11.90 6.44 6.48
N GLY A 179 -12.06 5.85 7.66
CA GLY A 179 -12.78 4.59 7.86
C GLY A 179 -11.85 3.38 7.80
N THR A 180 -11.30 3.08 6.63
CA THR A 180 -10.45 1.89 6.42
C THR A 180 -8.98 2.12 6.80
N PHE A 181 -8.55 3.38 6.86
CA PHE A 181 -7.21 3.76 7.29
C PHE A 181 -7.20 5.16 7.90
N VAL A 182 -6.15 5.44 8.67
CA VAL A 182 -5.79 6.80 9.09
C VAL A 182 -4.70 7.32 8.17
N ALA A 183 -4.90 8.52 7.62
CA ALA A 183 -3.90 9.24 6.85
C ALA A 183 -3.32 10.39 7.67
N ARG A 184 -1.99 10.53 7.68
CA ARG A 184 -1.32 11.73 8.18
C ARG A 184 -0.83 12.56 7.00
N TYR A 185 -1.25 13.81 7.00
CA TYR A 185 -0.82 14.86 6.09
C TYR A 185 0.20 15.73 6.81
N GLY A 186 1.49 15.48 6.57
CA GLY A 186 2.61 16.22 7.17
C GLY A 186 3.17 17.30 6.25
N GLU A 187 4.04 18.13 6.81
CA GLU A 187 4.67 19.26 6.14
C GLU A 187 3.68 20.30 5.61
N ILE A 188 2.58 20.50 6.34
CA ILE A 188 1.54 21.49 6.00
C ILE A 188 1.80 22.83 6.68
N GLN A 189 1.13 23.88 6.21
CA GLN A 189 1.08 25.17 6.89
C GLN A 189 0.33 25.09 8.23
N SER A 190 0.64 25.99 9.15
CA SER A 190 -0.01 26.09 10.47
C SER A 190 -1.51 26.41 10.39
N LYS A 191 -1.92 27.16 9.36
CA LYS A 191 -3.32 27.51 9.12
C LYS A 191 -3.96 26.47 8.20
N THR A 192 -4.93 25.75 8.74
CA THR A 192 -5.74 24.75 8.01
C THR A 192 -7.20 25.20 7.88
N GLU A 193 -7.93 24.57 6.96
CA GLU A 193 -9.38 24.80 6.80
C GLU A 193 -10.20 23.96 7.79
N VAL A 194 -9.56 22.94 8.38
CA VAL A 194 -10.19 21.95 9.26
C VAL A 194 -9.33 21.69 10.49
N ILE A 195 -9.99 21.29 11.59
CA ILE A 195 -9.37 20.95 12.88
C ILE A 195 -9.94 19.63 13.41
N ALA A 196 -9.34 19.07 14.45
CA ALA A 196 -9.82 17.86 15.11
C ALA A 196 -11.34 17.90 15.40
N GLY A 197 -12.04 16.80 15.08
CA GLY A 197 -13.49 16.66 15.17
C GLY A 197 -14.25 17.04 13.89
N ALA A 198 -13.63 17.78 12.96
CA ALA A 198 -14.28 18.16 11.70
C ALA A 198 -14.51 16.93 10.80
N ARG A 199 -15.69 16.87 10.18
CA ARG A 199 -15.96 15.93 9.08
C ARG A 199 -15.48 16.55 7.77
N VAL A 200 -14.86 15.74 6.93
CA VAL A 200 -14.40 16.16 5.60
C VAL A 200 -15.05 15.31 4.52
N LYS A 201 -15.17 15.89 3.34
CA LYS A 201 -15.60 15.19 2.12
C LYS A 201 -14.42 14.93 1.19
N ALA A 202 -14.49 13.85 0.41
CA ALA A 202 -13.53 13.57 -0.65
C ALA A 202 -13.31 14.81 -1.53
N GLY A 203 -12.05 15.20 -1.75
CA GLY A 203 -11.69 16.34 -2.59
C GLY A 203 -11.80 17.70 -1.88
N GLN A 204 -12.31 17.76 -0.65
CA GLN A 204 -12.35 19.00 0.13
C GLN A 204 -10.93 19.50 0.43
N LYS A 205 -10.70 20.81 0.30
CA LYS A 205 -9.46 21.44 0.77
C LYS A 205 -9.36 21.29 2.30
N ILE A 206 -8.26 20.71 2.77
CA ILE A 206 -8.01 20.50 4.21
C ILE A 206 -6.86 21.37 4.73
N ALA A 207 -5.84 21.57 3.90
CA ALA A 207 -4.62 22.28 4.27
C ALA A 207 -3.92 22.82 3.01
N SER A 208 -2.77 23.45 3.21
CA SER A 208 -1.85 23.84 2.14
C SER A 208 -0.44 23.36 2.45
N VAL A 209 0.35 23.08 1.42
CA VAL A 209 1.76 22.67 1.55
C VAL A 209 2.57 23.73 2.30
N GLY A 210 3.33 23.29 3.30
CA GLY A 210 4.25 24.09 4.10
C GLY A 210 5.63 24.20 3.46
N HIS A 211 6.55 24.82 4.19
CA HIS A 211 7.95 24.94 3.82
C HIS A 211 8.80 24.46 4.99
N LEU A 212 9.64 23.47 4.75
CA LEU A 212 10.57 22.96 5.76
C LEU A 212 11.73 23.94 5.92
N VAL A 213 11.94 24.40 7.15
CA VAL A 213 13.03 25.32 7.50
C VAL A 213 14.28 24.52 7.89
N GLY A 214 15.45 24.97 7.41
CA GLY A 214 16.75 24.43 7.84
C GLY A 214 17.18 23.12 7.17
N ILE A 215 16.65 22.81 5.98
CA ILE A 215 17.04 21.61 5.20
C ILE A 215 17.60 21.98 3.81
N GLN A 216 18.49 21.14 3.27
CA GLN A 216 19.23 21.40 2.02
C GLN A 216 18.57 20.84 0.74
N VAL A 217 17.59 19.96 0.87
CA VAL A 217 16.87 19.32 -0.25
C VAL A 217 15.60 20.13 -0.59
N PRO A 218 14.89 19.86 -1.70
CA PRO A 218 13.60 20.50 -1.96
C PRO A 218 12.71 20.45 -0.72
N SER A 219 12.29 21.63 -0.27
CA SER A 219 11.75 21.84 1.08
C SER A 219 10.26 22.16 1.09
N ASP A 220 9.58 22.05 -0.05
CA ASP A 220 8.13 22.17 -0.16
C ASP A 220 7.55 20.84 -0.64
N MET A 221 6.74 20.21 0.21
CA MET A 221 6.17 18.89 -0.07
C MET A 221 5.01 18.57 0.86
N LEU A 222 4.20 17.59 0.48
CA LEU A 222 3.34 16.84 1.40
C LEU A 222 4.07 15.55 1.81
N HIS A 223 4.34 15.39 3.10
CA HIS A 223 4.75 14.10 3.67
C HIS A 223 3.50 13.27 3.99
N PHE A 224 3.31 12.17 3.29
CA PHE A 224 2.08 11.39 3.36
C PHE A 224 2.31 10.01 4.00
N GLU A 225 1.65 9.74 5.13
CA GLU A 225 1.71 8.46 5.86
C GLU A 225 0.32 7.79 5.92
N LEU A 226 0.27 6.47 5.96
CA LEU A 226 -0.96 5.68 6.10
C LEU A 226 -0.85 4.61 7.20
N TYR A 227 -1.96 4.35 7.88
CA TYR A 227 -2.04 3.37 8.98
C TYR A 227 -3.31 2.52 8.86
N ASP A 228 -3.21 1.20 9.03
CA ASP A 228 -4.34 0.26 8.83
C ASP A 228 -5.36 0.25 9.98
N LYS A 229 -5.08 0.99 11.06
CA LYS A 229 -5.91 1.12 12.27
C LYS A 229 -6.00 -0.13 13.14
N SER A 230 -5.18 -1.15 12.90
CA SER A 230 -5.03 -2.29 13.82
C SER A 230 -4.51 -1.87 15.20
N LEU A 231 -3.92 -0.68 15.31
CA LEU A 231 -3.45 -0.09 16.55
C LEU A 231 -4.02 1.32 16.79
N SER A 232 -4.01 1.74 18.06
CA SER A 232 -4.41 3.07 18.51
C SER A 232 -3.28 3.79 19.23
N GLY A 233 -3.45 5.09 19.51
CA GLY A 233 -2.44 5.91 20.19
C GLY A 233 -1.58 6.74 19.22
N PRO A 234 -0.54 7.43 19.73
CA PRO A 234 0.28 8.34 18.92
C PRO A 234 0.91 7.65 17.71
N LEU A 235 0.80 8.24 16.52
CA LEU A 235 1.41 7.63 15.32
C LEU A 235 2.93 7.78 15.31
N THR A 236 3.47 8.79 16.02
CA THR A 236 4.92 8.95 16.22
C THR A 236 5.33 8.25 17.50
N VAL A 237 6.27 7.30 17.41
CA VAL A 237 6.74 6.50 18.54
C VAL A 237 8.26 6.62 18.62
N ALA A 238 8.77 7.01 19.79
CA ALA A 238 10.21 7.14 20.03
C ALA A 238 10.82 5.75 20.28
N SER A 239 11.63 5.30 19.32
CA SER A 239 12.52 4.13 19.34
C SER A 239 11.91 2.70 19.45
N ASP A 240 12.81 1.74 19.23
CA ASP A 240 12.66 0.45 18.56
C ASP A 240 11.56 -0.49 19.06
N SER A 241 11.26 -0.48 20.35
CA SER A 241 10.38 -1.50 20.98
C SER A 241 8.95 -1.43 20.45
N GLY A 242 8.50 -0.22 20.11
CA GLY A 242 7.13 0.08 19.68
C GLY A 242 7.00 0.53 18.22
N SER A 243 8.11 0.65 17.48
CA SER A 243 8.09 1.16 16.11
C SER A 243 7.81 0.07 15.07
N ALA A 244 7.18 0.43 13.96
CA ALA A 244 7.32 -0.31 12.71
C ALA A 244 8.81 -0.42 12.35
N MET A 245 9.21 -1.58 11.83
CA MET A 245 10.60 -1.93 11.54
C MET A 245 10.71 -2.56 10.15
N LYS A 246 11.82 -2.32 9.46
CA LYS A 246 12.20 -3.09 8.26
C LYS A 246 13.67 -3.43 8.33
N LYS A 247 13.98 -4.73 8.31
CA LYS A 247 15.36 -5.26 8.48
C LYS A 247 16.06 -4.70 9.73
N GLY A 248 15.33 -4.58 10.84
CA GLY A 248 15.86 -4.07 12.11
C GLY A 248 16.03 -2.55 12.20
N VAL A 249 15.67 -1.79 11.15
CA VAL A 249 15.74 -0.32 11.17
C VAL A 249 14.34 0.27 11.41
N PRO A 250 14.18 1.21 12.38
CA PRO A 250 12.88 1.75 12.74
C PRO A 250 12.39 2.83 11.78
N PHE A 251 11.08 2.90 11.57
CA PHE A 251 10.40 4.05 10.95
C PHE A 251 10.13 5.19 11.94
N MET A 252 10.25 4.93 13.25
CA MET A 252 9.85 5.83 14.33
C MET A 252 8.35 6.18 14.26
N ARG A 253 7.54 5.17 13.90
CA ARG A 253 6.09 5.23 13.74
C ARG A 253 5.43 3.99 14.32
N ARG A 254 4.14 4.09 14.63
CA ARG A 254 3.31 2.97 15.10
C ARG A 254 3.40 1.77 14.16
N LYS A 255 3.28 0.55 14.70
CA LYS A 255 3.54 -0.73 13.97
C LYS A 255 2.58 -1.04 12.84
N ASP A 256 1.41 -0.41 12.84
CA ASP A 256 0.38 -0.51 11.80
C ASP A 256 0.60 0.46 10.63
N LEU A 257 1.81 1.03 10.53
CA LEU A 257 2.24 1.85 9.40
C LEU A 257 2.23 1.01 8.10
N ILE A 258 1.60 1.54 7.06
CA ILE A 258 1.53 0.95 5.73
C ILE A 258 2.41 1.74 4.77
N ASP A 259 3.02 1.06 3.80
CA ASP A 259 3.63 1.69 2.63
C ASP A 259 2.53 2.34 1.74
N PRO A 260 2.51 3.68 1.59
CA PRO A 260 1.48 4.36 0.82
C PRO A 260 1.68 4.25 -0.70
N THR A 261 2.81 3.73 -1.17
CA THR A 261 3.21 3.75 -2.59
C THR A 261 2.17 3.14 -3.51
N LEU A 262 1.68 1.93 -3.19
CA LEU A 262 0.69 1.24 -4.02
C LEU A 262 -0.64 2.01 -4.10
N LYS A 263 -1.06 2.61 -2.99
CA LYS A 263 -2.30 3.40 -2.93
C LYS A 263 -2.16 4.70 -3.73
N LEU A 264 -1.05 5.42 -3.58
CA LEU A 264 -0.77 6.62 -4.38
C LEU A 264 -0.71 6.30 -5.88
N ASN A 265 -0.14 5.15 -6.26
CA ASN A 265 -0.10 4.68 -7.65
C ASN A 265 -1.49 4.36 -8.22
N GLN A 266 -2.43 3.93 -7.38
CA GLN A 266 -3.82 3.74 -7.79
C GLN A 266 -4.57 5.08 -7.86
N TRP A 267 -4.41 5.93 -6.85
CA TRP A 267 -5.16 7.18 -6.72
C TRP A 267 -4.73 8.25 -7.70
N ARG A 268 -3.51 8.19 -8.25
CA ARG A 268 -3.04 9.13 -9.29
C ARG A 268 -3.92 9.12 -10.55
N GLU A 269 -4.68 8.05 -10.78
CA GLU A 269 -5.63 7.92 -11.89
C GLU A 269 -7.00 8.55 -11.54
N ASN A 270 -7.21 8.98 -10.30
CA ASN A 270 -8.44 9.59 -9.79
C ASN A 270 -8.15 10.92 -9.09
N LEU A 271 -8.01 11.99 -9.87
CA LEU A 271 -7.64 13.31 -9.36
C LEU A 271 -8.89 14.07 -8.87
N PRO A 272 -8.79 14.82 -7.75
CA PRO A 272 -9.84 15.72 -7.31
C PRO A 272 -10.02 16.87 -8.33
N PRO A 273 -11.19 17.51 -8.35
CA PRO A 273 -11.39 18.74 -9.12
C PRO A 273 -10.36 19.81 -8.74
N ALA A 274 -9.95 20.60 -9.73
CA ALA A 274 -9.04 21.73 -9.57
C ALA A 274 -9.61 22.77 -8.59
#